data_AF-A0A9D7T1W9-F1
#
_entry.id   AF-A0A9D7T1W9-F1
#
_cell.length_a   1.000
_cell.length_b   1.000
_cell.length_c   1.000
_cell.angle_alpha   90.00
_cell.angle_beta   90.00
_cell.angle_gamma   90.00
#
_symmetry.space_group_name_H-M   'P 1'
#
loop_
_entity.id
_entity.type
_entity.pdbx_description
1 polymer ?
#
loop_
_entity_poly.entity_id
_entity_poly.type
_entity_poly.pdbx_seq_one_letter_code
_entity_poly.pdbx_strand_id
1 'polypeptide(L)'
;MTFFILRALHLIGVVCWFAGLFYLVRLFIYHVEALDEAEPKRSILAAQLGLMSRRLWYAITVPAMILTTVAGTWLMFGYHNLMQEPWLHVKLTFLALLFGYHYDCGRIRKRLAAGERPYSSRQLRIYNEVATFLLVGIVFVAVSRNVGMAFKALGGCALVMGLLVLFLRKKLQGRK
;
A
#
# COMPACT_ATOMS: atom_id res chain seq x y z
N MET A 1 -8.01 24.53 17.52
CA MET A 1 -7.35 23.38 18.19
C MET A 1 -7.77 22.05 17.59
N THR A 2 -9.06 21.74 17.46
CA THR A 2 -9.59 20.49 16.88
C THR A 2 -9.09 20.19 15.46
N PHE A 3 -8.99 21.21 14.61
CA PHE A 3 -8.50 21.05 13.23
C PHE A 3 -7.08 20.47 13.14
N PHE A 4 -6.13 21.01 13.92
CA PHE A 4 -4.74 20.55 13.90
C PHE A 4 -4.59 19.11 14.42
N ILE A 5 -5.37 18.76 15.44
CA ILE A 5 -5.40 17.40 15.99
C ILE A 5 -5.92 16.42 14.93
N LEU A 6 -7.04 16.74 14.27
CA LEU A 6 -7.58 15.90 13.21
C LEU A 6 -6.60 15.74 12.03
N ARG A 7 -5.91 16.82 11.66
CA ARG A 7 -4.87 16.79 10.62
C ARG A 7 -3.69 15.88 11.01
N ALA A 8 -3.25 15.95 12.27
CA ALA A 8 -2.19 15.10 12.79
C ALA A 8 -2.64 13.63 12.82
N LEU A 9 -3.84 13.34 13.35
CA LEU A 9 -4.42 12.00 13.38
C LEU A 9 -4.59 11.41 11.98
N HIS A 10 -5.04 12.20 11.02
CA HIS A 10 -5.14 11.78 9.62
C HIS A 10 -3.76 11.40 9.05
N LEU A 11 -2.74 12.24 9.25
CA LEU A 11 -1.38 11.96 8.78
C LEU A 11 -0.79 10.70 9.43
N ILE A 12 -0.92 10.56 10.75
CA ILE A 12 -0.49 9.35 11.49
C ILE A 12 -1.20 8.12 10.92
N GLY A 13 -2.52 8.21 10.73
CA GLY A 13 -3.31 7.15 10.11
C GLY A 13 -2.78 6.76 8.73
N VAL A 14 -2.52 7.73 7.84
CA VAL A 14 -2.00 7.47 6.49
C VAL A 14 -0.67 6.72 6.56
N VAL A 15 0.26 7.18 7.41
CA VAL A 15 1.57 6.55 7.59
C VAL A 15 1.42 5.11 8.08
N CYS A 16 0.62 4.89 9.13
CA CYS A 16 0.39 3.54 9.66
C CYS A 16 -0.32 2.63 8.66
N TRP A 17 -1.25 3.16 7.87
CA TRP A 17 -2.00 2.40 6.88
C TRP A 17 -1.08 1.92 5.75
N PHE A 18 -0.28 2.82 5.16
CA PHE A 18 0.67 2.45 4.11
C PHE A 18 1.79 1.54 4.62
N ALA A 19 2.32 1.81 5.82
CA ALA A 19 3.31 0.92 6.45
C ALA A 19 2.75 -0.50 6.62
N GLY A 20 1.50 -0.62 7.08
CA GLY A 20 0.81 -1.90 7.18
C GLY A 20 0.65 -2.59 5.83
N LEU A 21 0.20 -1.87 4.80
CA LEU A 21 0.00 -2.42 3.45
C LEU A 21 1.31 -2.92 2.81
N PHE A 22 2.39 -2.13 2.87
CA PHE A 22 3.69 -2.55 2.33
C PHE A 22 4.23 -3.78 3.04
N TYR A 23 4.15 -3.80 4.37
CA TYR A 23 4.65 -4.94 5.13
C TYR A 23 3.79 -6.19 4.90
N LEU A 24 2.48 -6.02 4.73
CA LEU A 24 1.55 -7.13 4.50
C LEU A 24 1.82 -7.85 3.16
N VAL A 25 2.00 -7.12 2.06
CA VAL A 25 2.30 -7.77 0.77
C VAL A 25 3.65 -8.48 0.81
N ARG A 26 4.60 -7.94 1.58
CA ARG A 26 5.87 -8.62 1.82
C ARG A 26 5.71 -9.94 2.58
N LEU A 27 4.83 -9.98 3.58
CA LEU A 27 4.48 -11.24 4.24
C LEU A 27 3.82 -12.22 3.26
N PHE A 28 2.99 -11.76 2.32
CA PHE A 28 2.40 -12.63 1.30
C PHE A 28 3.44 -13.28 0.40
N ILE A 29 4.45 -12.51 -0.03
CA ILE A 29 5.57 -13.03 -0.84
C ILE A 29 6.26 -14.17 -0.09
N TYR A 30 6.62 -13.94 1.17
CA TYR A 30 7.28 -14.96 1.99
C TYR A 30 6.37 -16.15 2.31
N HIS A 31 5.05 -15.93 2.41
CA HIS A 31 4.10 -17.02 2.61
C HIS A 31 4.06 -17.92 1.38
N VAL A 32 3.98 -17.35 0.17
CA VAL A 32 4.01 -18.14 -1.07
C VAL A 32 5.32 -18.91 -1.20
N GLU A 33 6.46 -18.28 -0.90
CA GLU A 33 7.77 -18.94 -0.92
C GLU A 33 7.87 -20.07 0.13
N ALA A 34 7.31 -19.87 1.32
CA ALA A 34 7.25 -20.90 2.35
C ALA A 34 6.42 -22.12 1.93
N LEU A 35 5.40 -21.95 1.07
CA LEU A 35 4.62 -23.07 0.56
C LEU A 35 5.44 -23.99 -0.37
N ASP A 36 6.55 -23.52 -0.94
CA ASP A 36 7.43 -24.31 -1.82
C ASP A 36 8.50 -25.11 -1.07
N GLU A 37 8.66 -24.85 0.23
CA GLU A 37 9.62 -25.56 1.08
C GLU A 37 9.20 -27.02 1.34
N ALA A 38 10.14 -27.88 1.73
CA ALA A 38 9.82 -29.24 2.18
C ALA A 38 9.24 -29.24 3.61
N GLU A 39 8.54 -30.30 3.98
CA GLU A 39 8.15 -30.51 5.38
C GLU A 39 9.38 -30.81 6.25
N PRO A 40 9.40 -30.38 7.53
CA PRO A 40 8.34 -29.69 8.28
C PRO A 40 8.33 -28.16 8.12
N LYS A 41 9.29 -27.60 7.37
CA LYS A 41 9.50 -26.15 7.28
C LYS A 41 8.29 -25.42 6.67
N ARG A 42 7.65 -26.04 5.66
CA ARG A 42 6.44 -25.53 5.01
C ARG A 42 5.32 -25.22 6.00
N SER A 43 4.88 -26.22 6.75
CA SER A 43 3.74 -26.10 7.66
C SER A 43 4.00 -25.10 8.79
N ILE A 44 5.21 -25.10 9.36
CA ILE A 44 5.63 -24.16 10.41
C ILE A 44 5.61 -22.72 9.91
N LEU A 45 6.26 -22.44 8.78
CA LEU A 45 6.37 -21.09 8.24
C LEU A 45 5.02 -20.56 7.73
N ALA A 46 4.24 -21.38 7.04
CA ALA A 46 2.92 -20.98 6.56
C ALA A 46 1.99 -20.58 7.72
N ALA A 47 1.96 -21.37 8.80
CA ALA A 47 1.19 -21.07 10.00
C ALA A 47 1.65 -19.75 10.66
N GLN A 48 2.97 -19.58 10.84
CA GLN A 48 3.54 -18.38 11.44
C GLN A 48 3.26 -17.12 10.61
N LEU A 49 3.49 -17.17 9.30
CA LEU A 49 3.27 -16.04 8.39
C LEU A 49 1.78 -15.69 8.25
N GLY A 50 0.90 -16.69 8.26
CA GLY A 50 -0.55 -16.49 8.32
C GLY A 50 -0.98 -15.75 9.59
N LEU A 51 -0.44 -16.14 10.75
CA LEU A 51 -0.69 -15.49 12.03
C LEU A 51 -0.15 -14.05 12.06
N MET A 52 1.08 -13.82 11.58
CA MET A 52 1.66 -12.47 11.48
C MET A 52 0.82 -11.57 10.57
N SER A 53 0.41 -12.07 9.41
CA SER A 53 -0.43 -11.33 8.47
C SER A 53 -1.79 -10.98 9.08
N ARG A 54 -2.41 -11.90 9.84
CA ARG A 54 -3.66 -11.66 10.55
C ARG A 54 -3.51 -10.60 11.64
N ARG A 55 -2.46 -10.69 12.46
CA ARG A 55 -2.20 -9.71 13.53
C ARG A 55 -1.97 -8.33 12.93
N LEU A 56 -1.10 -8.21 11.92
CA LEU A 56 -0.84 -6.93 11.24
C LEU A 56 -2.11 -6.32 10.62
N TRP A 57 -2.95 -7.15 10.02
CA TRP A 57 -4.20 -6.72 9.40
C TRP A 57 -5.14 -6.09 10.41
N TYR A 58 -5.46 -6.80 11.50
CA TYR A 58 -6.47 -6.36 12.46
C TYR A 58 -5.93 -5.40 13.52
N ALA A 59 -4.64 -5.46 13.87
CA ALA A 59 -4.07 -4.59 14.90
C ALA A 59 -3.62 -3.22 14.36
N ILE A 60 -3.15 -3.16 13.12
CA ILE A 60 -2.56 -1.93 12.56
C ILE A 60 -3.29 -1.48 11.31
N THR A 61 -3.38 -2.34 10.29
CA THR A 61 -3.76 -1.90 8.93
C THR A 61 -5.22 -1.44 8.85
N VAL A 62 -6.16 -2.21 9.39
CA VAL A 62 -7.59 -1.87 9.40
C VAL A 62 -7.90 -0.69 10.34
N PRO A 63 -7.40 -0.66 11.59
CA PRO A 63 -7.59 0.52 12.46
C PRO A 63 -7.02 1.81 11.85
N ALA A 64 -5.84 1.74 11.22
CA ALA A 64 -5.22 2.89 10.57
C ALA A 64 -6.04 3.39 9.36
N MET A 65 -6.59 2.48 8.55
CA MET A 65 -7.53 2.84 7.49
C MET A 65 -8.74 3.58 8.05
N ILE A 66 -9.37 3.04 9.10
CA ILE A 66 -10.56 3.65 9.73
C ILE A 66 -10.21 5.05 10.26
N LEU A 67 -9.11 5.16 11.03
CA LEU A 67 -8.63 6.43 11.57
C LEU A 67 -8.39 7.46 10.47
N THR A 68 -7.68 7.06 9.42
CA THR A 68 -7.40 7.92 8.26
C THR A 68 -8.67 8.43 7.61
N THR A 69 -9.63 7.54 7.41
CA THR A 69 -10.88 7.82 6.69
C THR A 69 -11.76 8.74 7.51
N VAL A 70 -11.99 8.42 8.79
CA VAL A 70 -12.82 9.23 9.69
C VAL A 70 -12.22 10.62 9.85
N ALA A 71 -10.91 10.72 10.14
CA ALA A 71 -10.24 12.01 10.28
C ALA A 71 -10.22 12.79 8.96
N GLY A 72 -10.01 12.13 7.83
CA GLY A 72 -10.01 12.73 6.50
C GLY A 72 -11.37 13.30 6.11
N THR A 73 -12.43 12.53 6.32
CA THR A 73 -13.81 12.95 6.08
C THR A 73 -14.19 14.13 6.97
N TRP A 74 -13.80 14.12 8.25
CA TRP A 74 -14.07 15.25 9.15
C TRP A 74 -13.35 16.53 8.71
N LEU A 75 -12.10 16.41 8.25
CA LEU A 75 -11.33 17.55 7.72
C LEU A 75 -11.98 18.15 6.46
N MET A 76 -12.63 17.32 5.63
CA MET A 76 -13.32 17.79 4.43
C MET A 76 -14.54 18.65 4.76
N PHE A 77 -15.34 18.28 5.77
CA PHE A 77 -16.48 19.10 6.21
C PHE A 77 -16.06 20.43 6.86
N GLY A 78 -14.85 20.49 7.42
CA GLY A 78 -14.31 21.71 8.02
C GLY A 78 -13.82 22.78 7.03
N TYR A 79 -13.70 22.45 5.74
CA TYR A 79 -13.29 23.39 4.69
C TYR A 79 -14.44 23.70 3.74
N HIS A 80 -14.87 24.96 3.70
CA HIS A 80 -15.82 25.43 2.69
C HIS A 80 -15.19 25.40 1.29
N ASN A 81 -15.99 25.08 0.26
CA ASN A 81 -15.61 25.04 -1.16
C ASN A 81 -14.56 23.99 -1.59
N LEU A 82 -14.10 23.10 -0.70
CA LEU A 82 -13.10 22.08 -1.06
C LEU A 82 -13.59 21.13 -2.16
N MET A 83 -14.91 20.87 -2.23
CA MET A 83 -15.54 20.03 -3.26
C MET A 83 -15.46 20.62 -4.68
N GLN A 84 -15.18 21.91 -4.83
CA GLN A 84 -15.08 22.56 -6.14
C GLN A 84 -13.67 22.46 -6.73
N GLU A 85 -12.71 21.98 -5.94
CA GLU A 85 -11.31 21.90 -6.32
C GLU A 85 -11.00 20.61 -7.10
N PRO A 86 -10.52 20.69 -8.36
CA PRO A 86 -10.27 19.50 -9.19
C PRO A 86 -9.30 18.48 -8.58
N TRP A 87 -8.30 18.95 -7.82
CA TRP A 87 -7.33 18.06 -7.18
C TRP A 87 -7.97 17.13 -6.14
N LEU A 88 -9.07 17.56 -5.51
CA LEU A 88 -9.73 16.75 -4.50
C LEU A 88 -10.43 15.54 -5.12
N HIS A 89 -11.10 15.72 -6.27
CA HIS A 89 -11.70 14.61 -7.01
C HIS A 89 -10.65 13.56 -7.37
N VAL A 90 -9.51 14.00 -7.90
CA VAL A 90 -8.40 13.09 -8.25
C VAL A 90 -7.87 12.37 -7.00
N LYS A 91 -7.70 13.09 -5.88
CA LYS A 91 -7.30 12.48 -4.60
C LYS A 91 -8.31 11.42 -4.15
N LEU A 92 -9.60 11.69 -4.26
CA LEU A 92 -10.66 10.76 -3.88
C LEU A 92 -10.69 9.54 -4.81
N THR A 93 -10.39 9.69 -6.10
CA THR A 93 -10.22 8.55 -7.01
C THR A 93 -9.05 7.68 -6.57
N PHE A 94 -7.89 8.24 -6.25
CA PHE A 94 -6.77 7.46 -5.73
C PHE A 94 -7.10 6.80 -4.39
N LEU A 95 -7.84 7.47 -3.51
CA LEU A 95 -8.31 6.90 -2.25
C LEU A 95 -9.26 5.71 -2.49
N ALA A 96 -10.19 5.82 -3.45
CA ALA A 96 -11.07 4.71 -3.82
C ALA A 96 -10.28 3.51 -4.36
N LEU A 97 -9.26 3.75 -5.19
CA LEU A 97 -8.34 2.70 -5.64
C LEU A 97 -7.57 2.08 -4.47
N LEU A 98 -7.14 2.88 -3.49
CA LEU A 98 -6.47 2.40 -2.29
C LEU A 98 -7.38 1.52 -1.43
N PHE A 99 -8.67 1.85 -1.31
CA PHE A 99 -9.66 0.98 -0.66
C PHE A 99 -9.83 -0.34 -1.40
N GLY A 100 -9.92 -0.31 -2.73
CA GLY A 100 -9.96 -1.53 -3.55
C GLY A 100 -8.73 -2.41 -3.32
N TYR A 101 -7.55 -1.81 -3.35
CA TYR A 101 -6.27 -2.47 -3.06
C TYR A 101 -6.24 -3.07 -1.64
N HIS A 102 -6.68 -2.31 -0.63
CA HIS A 102 -6.76 -2.77 0.74
C HIS A 102 -7.68 -3.99 0.84
N TYR A 103 -8.90 -3.92 0.28
CA TYR A 103 -9.83 -5.04 0.32
C TYR A 103 -9.26 -6.29 -0.36
N ASP A 104 -8.60 -6.13 -1.52
CA ASP A 104 -7.94 -7.25 -2.19
C ASP A 104 -6.82 -7.86 -1.36
N CYS A 105 -6.00 -7.05 -0.67
CA CYS A 105 -5.04 -7.56 0.31
C CYS A 105 -5.71 -8.40 1.41
N GLY A 106 -6.87 -7.96 1.91
CA GLY A 106 -7.67 -8.71 2.87
C GLY A 106 -8.14 -10.08 2.32
N ARG A 107 -8.50 -10.12 1.03
CA ARG A 107 -8.86 -11.35 0.30
C ARG A 107 -7.67 -12.28 0.13
N ILE A 108 -6.53 -11.76 -0.36
CA ILE A 108 -5.28 -12.53 -0.53
C ILE A 108 -4.85 -13.17 0.78
N ARG A 109 -4.88 -12.42 1.89
CA ARG A 109 -4.54 -12.94 3.22
C ARG A 109 -5.37 -14.16 3.60
N LYS A 110 -6.69 -14.11 3.38
CA LYS A 110 -7.60 -15.22 3.72
C LYS A 110 -7.32 -16.45 2.86
N ARG A 111 -7.07 -16.25 1.56
CA ARG A 111 -6.76 -17.33 0.61
C ARG A 111 -5.43 -18.01 0.93
N LEU A 112 -4.38 -17.23 1.20
CA LEU A 112 -3.09 -17.77 1.62
C LEU A 112 -3.18 -18.54 2.94
N ALA A 113 -3.96 -18.04 3.91
CA ALA A 113 -4.20 -18.76 5.16
C ALA A 113 -4.99 -20.08 4.97
N ALA A 114 -5.73 -20.23 3.88
CA ALA A 114 -6.39 -21.47 3.49
C ALA A 114 -5.48 -22.41 2.66
N GLY A 115 -4.20 -22.05 2.46
CA GLY A 115 -3.25 -22.82 1.65
C GLY A 115 -3.39 -22.60 0.15
N GLU A 116 -4.29 -21.71 -0.29
CA GLU A 116 -4.42 -21.37 -1.71
C GLU A 116 -3.30 -20.45 -2.17
N ARG A 117 -2.93 -20.56 -3.45
CA ARG A 117 -1.91 -19.72 -4.10
C ARG A 117 -2.55 -18.82 -5.16
N PRO A 118 -3.15 -17.68 -4.77
CA PRO A 118 -3.81 -16.80 -5.73
C PRO A 118 -2.83 -16.12 -6.69
N TYR A 119 -1.59 -15.90 -6.26
CA TYR A 119 -0.55 -15.21 -7.01
C TYR A 119 0.83 -15.83 -6.74
N SER A 120 1.73 -15.73 -7.70
CA SER A 120 3.15 -16.09 -7.54
C SER A 120 3.94 -15.02 -6.77
N SER A 121 5.10 -15.39 -6.19
CA SER A 121 6.02 -14.45 -5.53
C SER A 121 6.37 -13.25 -6.42
N ARG A 122 6.61 -13.48 -7.72
CA ARG A 122 6.89 -12.40 -8.68
C ARG A 122 5.71 -11.46 -8.88
N GLN A 123 4.49 -12.00 -9.01
CA GLN A 123 3.28 -11.19 -9.15
C GLN A 123 3.04 -10.36 -7.89
N LEU A 124 3.24 -10.93 -6.70
CA LEU A 124 3.09 -10.21 -5.43
C LEU A 124 4.13 -9.10 -5.25
N ARG A 125 5.35 -9.28 -5.77
CA ARG A 125 6.38 -8.21 -5.81
C ARG A 125 5.93 -7.03 -6.68
N ILE A 126 5.38 -7.31 -7.86
CA ILE A 126 4.81 -6.27 -8.73
C ILE A 126 3.59 -5.62 -8.06
N TYR A 127 2.75 -6.43 -7.41
CA TYR A 127 1.58 -5.96 -6.68
C TYR A 127 1.96 -5.00 -5.55
N ASN A 128 3.08 -5.25 -4.85
CA ASN A 128 3.60 -4.33 -3.84
C ASN A 128 3.93 -2.94 -4.42
N GLU A 129 4.43 -2.86 -5.64
CA GLU A 129 4.72 -1.57 -6.28
C GLU A 129 3.47 -0.75 -6.57
N VAL A 130 2.31 -1.40 -6.76
CA VAL A 130 1.03 -0.69 -6.90
C VAL A 130 0.74 0.18 -5.68
N ALA A 131 1.02 -0.30 -4.47
CA ALA A 131 0.89 0.51 -3.26
C ALA A 131 1.83 1.73 -3.27
N THR A 132 3.04 1.59 -3.82
CA THR A 132 4.00 2.69 -3.98
C THR A 132 3.45 3.76 -4.91
N PHE A 133 2.90 3.36 -6.07
CA PHE A 133 2.28 4.30 -7.01
C PHE A 133 1.08 5.02 -6.39
N LEU A 134 0.22 4.32 -5.66
CA LEU A 134 -0.91 4.93 -4.95
C LEU A 134 -0.43 5.95 -3.90
N LEU A 135 0.59 5.61 -3.12
CA LEU A 135 1.17 6.53 -2.12
C LEU A 135 1.69 7.82 -2.79
N VAL A 136 2.54 7.68 -3.81
CA VAL A 136 3.12 8.81 -4.54
C VAL A 136 2.02 9.68 -5.13
N GLY A 137 1.05 9.08 -5.81
CA GLY A 137 -0.09 9.80 -6.40
C GLY A 137 -0.86 10.60 -5.35
N ILE A 138 -1.27 9.96 -4.26
CA ILE A 138 -2.04 10.60 -3.19
C ILE A 138 -1.28 11.76 -2.55
N VAL A 139 0.00 11.56 -2.21
CA VAL A 139 0.82 12.58 -1.55
C VAL A 139 1.06 13.77 -2.47
N PHE A 140 1.43 13.53 -3.73
CA PHE A 140 1.67 14.62 -4.67
C PHE A 140 0.40 15.41 -4.98
N VAL A 141 -0.74 14.76 -5.20
CA VAL A 141 -2.03 15.47 -5.37
C VAL A 141 -2.35 16.30 -4.13
N ALA A 142 -2.18 15.74 -2.94
CA ALA A 142 -2.51 16.41 -1.68
C ALA A 142 -1.61 17.61 -1.36
N VAL A 143 -0.31 17.53 -1.66
CA VAL A 143 0.67 18.58 -1.35
C VAL A 143 0.68 19.66 -2.43
N SER A 144 0.71 19.29 -3.70
CA SER A 144 0.79 20.26 -4.80
C SER A 144 -0.52 20.94 -5.11
N ARG A 145 -1.67 20.33 -4.72
CA ARG A 145 -3.01 20.71 -5.17
C ARG A 145 -3.12 20.85 -6.69
N ASN A 146 -2.24 20.17 -7.42
CA ASN A 146 -2.13 20.26 -8.86
C ASN A 146 -2.11 18.85 -9.47
N VAL A 147 -3.13 18.57 -10.28
CA VAL A 147 -3.31 17.27 -10.92
C VAL A 147 -2.15 16.94 -11.86
N GLY A 148 -1.67 17.92 -12.62
CA GLY A 148 -0.55 17.74 -13.55
C GLY A 148 0.77 17.41 -12.85
N MET A 149 1.01 17.97 -11.67
CA MET A 149 2.20 17.62 -10.88
C MET A 149 2.17 16.18 -10.38
N ALA A 150 1.00 15.67 -10.01
CA ALA A 150 0.87 14.27 -9.59
C ALA A 150 1.20 13.29 -10.72
N PHE A 151 0.69 13.53 -11.94
CA PHE A 151 1.03 12.70 -13.09
C PHE A 151 2.51 12.78 -13.46
N LYS A 152 3.11 13.98 -13.39
CA LYS A 152 4.56 14.16 -13.59
C LYS A 152 5.38 13.40 -12.53
N ALA A 153 4.96 13.45 -11.28
CA ALA A 153 5.62 12.73 -10.19
C ALA A 153 5.51 11.22 -10.34
N LEU A 154 4.34 10.70 -10.71
CA LEU A 154 4.14 9.28 -11.01
C LEU A 154 5.03 8.84 -12.18
N GLY A 155 5.11 9.64 -13.25
CA GLY A 155 6.01 9.39 -14.38
C GLY A 155 7.49 9.42 -13.97
N GLY A 156 7.88 10.37 -13.13
CA GLY A 156 9.24 10.47 -12.58
C GLY A 156 9.60 9.27 -11.69
N CYS A 157 8.72 8.86 -10.78
CA CYS A 157 8.91 7.66 -9.95
C CYS A 157 9.02 6.40 -10.81
N ALA A 158 8.15 6.23 -11.83
CA ALA A 158 8.24 5.11 -12.76
C ALA A 158 9.57 5.09 -13.50
N LEU A 159 10.05 6.25 -13.95
CA LEU A 159 11.33 6.39 -14.66
C LEU A 159 12.52 6.06 -13.76
N VAL A 160 12.57 6.61 -12.54
CA VAL A 160 13.63 6.32 -11.57
C VAL A 160 13.66 4.83 -11.20
N MET A 161 12.49 4.24 -10.95
CA MET A 161 12.38 2.82 -10.62
C MET A 161 12.81 1.95 -11.81
N GLY A 162 12.42 2.32 -13.04
CA GLY A 162 12.86 1.67 -14.27
C GLY A 162 14.37 1.74 -14.46
N LEU A 163 14.98 2.91 -14.28
CA LEU A 163 16.43 3.10 -14.36
C LEU A 163 17.19 2.32 -13.29
N LEU A 164 16.69 2.28 -12.05
CA LEU A 164 17.26 1.48 -10.97
C LEU A 164 17.24 -0.02 -11.31
N VAL A 165 16.11 -0.52 -11.83
CA VAL A 165 16.01 -1.92 -12.25
C VAL A 165 16.99 -2.23 -13.38
N LEU A 166 17.12 -1.35 -14.37
CA LEU A 166 18.09 -1.51 -15.47
C LEU A 166 19.54 -1.48 -14.96
N PHE A 167 19.87 -0.56 -14.06
CA PHE A 167 21.19 -0.47 -13.43
C PHE A 167 21.54 -1.73 -12.64
N LEU A 168 20.60 -2.22 -11.81
CA LEU A 168 20.78 -3.44 -11.03
C LEU A 168 20.93 -4.67 -11.94
N ARG A 169 20.14 -4.77 -13.02
CA ARG A 169 20.29 -5.84 -14.02
C ARG A 169 21.68 -5.81 -14.66
N LYS A 170 22.16 -4.63 -15.08
CA LYS A 170 23.49 -4.47 -15.68
C LYS A 170 24.61 -4.87 -14.69
N LYS A 171 24.49 -4.47 -13.41
CA LYS A 171 25.44 -4.81 -12.36
C LYS A 171 25.47 -6.31 -12.03
N LEU A 172 24.32 -6.99 -12.12
CA LEU A 172 24.22 -8.44 -11.92
C LEU A 172 24.74 -9.24 -13.12
N GLN A 173 24.59 -8.72 -14.34
CA GLN A 173 25.11 -9.34 -15.57
C GLN A 173 26.62 -9.18 -15.73
N GLY A 174 27.20 -8.06 -15.29
CA GLY A 174 28.66 -7.83 -15.31
C GLY A 174 29.45 -8.54 -14.19
N ARG A 175 28.82 -9.44 -13.43
CA ARG A 175 29.44 -10.29 -12.40
C ARG A 175 29.55 -11.77 -12.81
N LYS A 176 29.18 -12.11 -14.05
CA LYS A 176 29.52 -13.39 -14.69
C LYS A 176 30.78 -13.21 -15.50
#